data_AF-A0A964RTH2-F1
#
_entry.id   AF-A0A964RTH2-F1
#
_cell.length_a   1.000
_cell.length_b   1.000
_cell.length_c   1.000
_cell.angle_alpha   90.00
_cell.angle_beta   90.00
_cell.angle_gamma   90.00
#
_symmetry.space_group_name_H-M   'P 1'
#
loop_
_entity.id
_entity.type
_entity.pdbx_description
1 polymer ?
#
loop_
_entity_poly.entity_id
_entity_poly.type
_entity_poly.pdbx_seq_one_letter_code
_entity_poly.pdbx_strand_id
1 'polypeptide(L)'
;MQLTKSYIKNYNEFNDNFQLILPLNLENLIPEDDSVRLLSHVLEGLNYKKLYKAYSSVGRKPAVEPKIMFKIISYAYSQNIYSSRKIEKACKRDINFRWIL
;
A
#
# COMPACT_ATOMS: atom_id res chain seq x y z
N MET A 1 0.10 -34.71 -41.02
CA MET A 1 -0.57 -33.50 -40.48
C MET A 1 -0.36 -33.52 -38.97
N GLN A 2 0.71 -32.89 -38.47
CA GLN A 2 1.05 -32.91 -37.04
C GLN A 2 0.23 -31.84 -36.30
N LEU A 3 -0.58 -32.26 -35.34
CA LEU A 3 -1.36 -31.38 -34.47
C LEU A 3 -0.41 -30.68 -33.49
N THR A 4 -0.28 -29.36 -33.59
CA THR A 4 0.47 -28.53 -32.64
C THR A 4 -0.21 -28.59 -31.27
N LYS A 5 0.36 -29.33 -30.32
CA LYS A 5 -0.05 -29.29 -28.91
C LYS A 5 0.12 -27.85 -28.40
N SER A 6 -0.98 -27.18 -28.13
CA SER A 6 -0.99 -25.92 -27.40
C SER A 6 -0.48 -26.17 -25.98
N TYR A 7 0.71 -25.67 -25.67
CA TYR A 7 1.28 -25.69 -24.33
C TYR A 7 0.44 -24.78 -23.43
N ILE A 8 -0.53 -25.35 -22.71
CA ILE A 8 -1.21 -24.67 -21.60
C ILE A 8 -0.21 -24.60 -20.46
N LYS A 9 0.49 -23.46 -20.34
CA LYS A 9 1.41 -23.21 -19.24
C LYS A 9 0.59 -22.99 -17.97
N ASN A 10 0.69 -23.90 -17.00
CA ASN A 10 0.01 -23.77 -15.73
C ASN A 10 0.73 -22.72 -14.87
N TYR A 11 0.23 -21.48 -14.85
CA TYR A 11 0.88 -20.34 -14.18
C TYR A 11 0.90 -20.44 -12.65
N ASN A 12 0.26 -21.47 -12.09
CA ASN A 12 0.18 -21.74 -10.65
C ASN A 12 1.24 -22.75 -10.17
N GLU A 13 1.96 -23.40 -11.09
CA GLU A 13 3.01 -24.36 -10.75
C GLU A 13 4.31 -23.61 -10.46
N PHE A 14 4.56 -23.33 -9.19
CA PHE A 14 5.87 -22.92 -8.69
C PHE A 14 6.75 -24.17 -8.56
N ASN A 15 7.46 -24.53 -9.63
CA ASN A 15 8.24 -25.78 -9.74
C ASN A 15 9.62 -25.73 -9.05
N ASP A 16 9.98 -24.60 -8.46
CA ASP A 16 11.27 -24.40 -7.80
C ASP A 16 11.05 -24.25 -6.29
N ASN A 17 11.68 -25.14 -5.51
CA ASN A 17 11.74 -25.06 -4.06
C ASN A 17 12.63 -23.88 -3.63
N PHE A 18 12.10 -22.66 -3.70
CA PHE A 18 12.78 -21.49 -3.16
C PHE A 18 12.68 -21.49 -1.63
N GLN A 19 13.81 -21.35 -0.95
CA GLN A 19 13.80 -20.96 0.45
C GLN A 19 13.20 -19.55 0.54
N LEU A 20 12.08 -19.43 1.25
CA LEU A 20 11.44 -18.14 1.51
C LEU A 20 12.39 -17.27 2.34
N ILE A 21 13.12 -16.37 1.68
CA ILE A 21 13.79 -15.26 2.35
C ILE A 21 12.66 -14.27 2.68
N LEU A 22 12.18 -14.31 3.91
CA LEU A 22 11.30 -13.28 4.45
C LEU A 22 12.19 -12.10 4.86
N PRO A 23 12.22 -10.98 4.10
CA PRO A 23 12.86 -9.77 4.58
C PRO A 23 12.12 -9.34 5.84
N LEU A 24 12.74 -9.58 7.00
CA LEU A 24 12.18 -9.23 8.31
C LEU A 24 11.99 -7.72 8.46
N ASN A 25 12.76 -6.92 7.70
CA ASN A 25 12.57 -5.48 7.62
C ASN A 25 12.09 -5.06 6.23
N LEU A 26 10.81 -4.67 6.14
CA LEU A 26 10.21 -4.12 4.93
C LEU A 26 10.78 -2.74 4.57
N GLU A 27 11.39 -2.03 5.53
CA GLU A 27 12.02 -0.72 5.30
C GLU A 27 13.20 -0.83 4.32
N ASN A 28 13.93 -1.95 4.33
CA ASN A 28 15.06 -2.16 3.42
C ASN A 28 14.64 -2.36 1.96
N LEU A 29 13.35 -2.64 1.72
CA LEU A 29 12.82 -2.80 0.37
C LEU A 29 12.48 -1.46 -0.29
N ILE A 30 12.31 -0.41 0.51
CA ILE A 30 11.93 0.93 0.04
C ILE A 30 13.18 1.82 0.07
N PRO A 31 13.66 2.31 -1.08
CA PRO A 31 14.79 3.23 -1.15
C PRO A 31 14.64 4.43 -0.21
N GLU A 32 15.75 4.96 0.28
CA GLU A 32 15.74 6.14 1.17
C GLU A 32 15.20 7.39 0.46
N ASP A 33 15.42 7.49 -0.85
CA ASP A 33 14.98 8.60 -1.70
C ASP A 33 13.55 8.41 -2.26
N ASP A 34 12.79 7.44 -1.75
CA ASP A 34 11.40 7.25 -2.20
C ASP A 34 10.50 8.40 -1.72
N SER A 35 9.67 8.89 -2.65
CA SER A 35 8.55 9.82 -2.44
C SER A 35 7.69 9.52 -1.20
N VAL A 36 7.51 8.24 -0.86
CA VAL A 36 6.74 7.81 0.32
C VAL A 36 7.35 8.33 1.62
N ARG A 37 8.67 8.25 1.77
CA ARG A 37 9.38 8.65 2.99
C ARG A 37 9.33 10.16 3.16
N LEU A 38 9.60 10.89 2.09
CA LEU A 38 9.49 12.36 2.06
C LEU A 38 8.08 12.81 2.46
N LEU A 39 7.05 12.22 1.84
CA LEU A 39 5.66 12.56 2.13
C LEU A 39 5.29 12.22 3.58
N SER A 40 5.69 11.05 4.10
CA SER A 40 5.43 10.69 5.50
C SER A 40 6.08 11.67 6.48
N HIS A 41 7.32 12.07 6.22
CA HIS A 41 8.04 13.04 7.05
C HIS A 41 7.36 14.42 7.07
N VAL A 42 6.95 14.92 5.90
CA VAL A 42 6.22 16.19 5.79
C VAL A 42 4.88 16.11 6.54
N LEU A 43 4.15 15.00 6.39
CA LEU A 43 2.86 14.81 7.04
C LEU A 43 2.97 14.70 8.56
N GLU A 44 4.06 14.16 9.09
CA GLU A 44 4.27 14.06 10.55
C GLU A 44 4.38 15.42 11.25
N GLY A 45 4.88 16.45 10.55
CA GLY A 45 4.95 17.81 11.07
C GLY A 45 3.61 18.56 11.11
N LEU A 46 2.53 17.98 10.56
CA LEU A 46 1.25 18.67 10.45
C LEU A 46 0.40 18.61 11.73
N ASN A 47 -0.35 19.68 11.98
CA ASN A 47 -1.30 19.74 13.07
C ASN A 47 -2.66 19.15 12.69
N TYR A 48 -2.92 17.93 13.15
CA TYR A 48 -4.15 17.17 12.86
C TYR A 48 -5.36 17.54 13.73
N LYS A 49 -5.28 18.54 14.63
CA LYS A 49 -6.40 18.89 15.53
C LYS A 49 -7.72 19.13 14.81
N LYS A 50 -7.70 19.81 13.65
CA LYS A 50 -8.91 20.05 12.83
C LYS A 50 -9.44 18.76 12.20
N LEU A 51 -8.53 17.88 11.78
CA LEU A 51 -8.90 16.59 11.20
C LEU A 51 -9.61 15.72 12.23
N TYR A 52 -9.07 15.59 13.45
CA TYR A 52 -9.76 14.84 14.51
C TYR A 52 -11.12 15.44 14.90
N LYS A 53 -11.30 16.76 14.84
CA LYS A 53 -12.61 17.40 15.08
C LYS A 53 -13.68 17.04 14.04
N ALA A 54 -13.27 16.70 12.82
CA ALA A 54 -14.20 16.29 11.77
C ALA A 54 -14.70 14.85 11.97
N TYR A 55 -13.99 14.04 12.74
CA TYR A 55 -14.42 12.69 13.10
C TYR A 55 -15.30 12.75 14.35
N SER A 56 -16.43 12.04 14.31
CA SER A 56 -17.31 11.95 15.49
C SER A 56 -16.59 11.27 16.65
N SER A 57 -16.59 11.92 17.81
CA SER A 57 -16.14 11.32 19.07
C SER A 57 -17.18 10.34 19.65
N VAL A 58 -18.41 10.35 19.13
CA VAL A 58 -19.54 9.54 19.60
C VAL A 58 -19.90 8.52 18.53
N GLY A 59 -19.97 7.24 18.93
CA GLY A 59 -20.32 6.13 18.04
C GLY A 59 -19.16 5.15 17.80
N ARG A 60 -19.19 4.48 16.65
CA ARG A 60 -18.19 3.44 16.31
C ARG A 60 -16.84 4.07 16.06
N LYS A 61 -15.80 3.61 16.77
CA LYS A 61 -14.42 4.01 16.53
C LYS A 61 -14.01 3.64 15.09
N PRO A 62 -13.28 4.51 14.38
CA PRO A 62 -12.80 4.20 13.04
C PRO A 62 -11.87 2.99 13.09
N ALA A 63 -11.92 2.15 12.06
CA ALA A 63 -11.09 0.95 11.96
C ALA A 63 -9.59 1.27 11.78
N VAL A 64 -9.29 2.48 11.30
CA VAL A 64 -7.94 3.00 11.05
C VAL A 64 -7.84 4.39 11.66
N GLU A 65 -6.65 4.76 12.14
CA GLU A 65 -6.43 6.10 12.67
C GLU A 65 -6.66 7.16 11.57
N PRO A 66 -7.40 8.26 11.84
CA PRO A 66 -7.63 9.33 10.87
C PRO A 66 -6.36 9.91 10.25
N LYS A 67 -5.25 9.96 11.02
CA LYS A 67 -3.93 10.38 10.54
C LYS A 67 -3.41 9.46 9.43
N ILE A 68 -3.45 8.15 9.64
CA ILE A 68 -3.00 7.14 8.66
C ILE A 68 -3.87 7.22 7.40
N MET A 69 -5.19 7.32 7.56
CA MET A 69 -6.11 7.47 6.43
C MET A 69 -5.78 8.70 5.58
N PHE A 70 -5.45 9.82 6.23
CA PHE A 70 -5.00 11.03 5.54
C PHE A 70 -3.68 10.85 4.81
N LYS A 71 -2.70 10.15 5.39
CA LYS A 71 -1.43 9.83 4.73
C LYS A 71 -1.66 9.01 3.45
N ILE A 72 -2.50 7.98 3.50
CA ILE A 72 -2.83 7.12 2.35
C ILE A 72 -3.48 7.93 1.22
N ILE A 73 -4.47 8.77 1.54
CA ILE A 73 -5.17 9.57 0.54
C ILE A 73 -4.21 10.58 -0.11
N SER A 74 -3.39 11.24 0.69
CA SER A 74 -2.40 12.22 0.21
C SER A 74 -1.40 11.57 -0.74
N TYR A 75 -0.87 10.40 -0.36
CA TYR A 75 0.06 9.64 -1.19
C TYR A 75 -0.60 9.13 -2.48
N ALA A 76 -1.83 8.59 -2.40
CA ALA A 76 -2.58 8.15 -3.56
C ALA A 76 -2.78 9.28 -4.59
N TYR A 77 -3.11 10.48 -4.11
CA TYR A 77 -3.33 11.63 -4.98
C TYR A 77 -2.02 12.12 -5.61
N SER A 78 -0.90 12.06 -4.88
CA SER A 78 0.43 12.31 -5.45
C SER A 78 0.76 11.36 -6.61
N GLN A 79 0.24 10.12 -6.58
CA GLN A 79 0.42 9.12 -7.64
C GLN A 79 -0.70 9.12 -8.68
N ASN A 80 -1.53 10.17 -8.73
CA ASN A 80 -2.67 10.29 -9.64
C ASN A 80 -3.74 9.19 -9.50
N ILE A 81 -3.86 8.58 -8.31
CA ILE A 81 -4.85 7.55 -7.99
C ILE A 81 -5.99 8.16 -7.16
N TYR A 82 -7.09 8.49 -7.82
CA TYR A 82 -8.23 9.15 -7.16
C TYR A 82 -9.41 8.21 -6.84
N SER A 83 -9.49 7.06 -7.51
CA SER A 83 -10.59 6.11 -7.31
C SER A 83 -10.39 5.29 -6.04
N SER A 84 -11.37 5.31 -5.13
CA SER A 84 -11.35 4.55 -3.88
C SER A 84 -11.03 3.06 -4.08
N ARG A 85 -11.60 2.42 -5.11
CA ARG A 85 -11.29 1.01 -5.47
C ARG A 85 -9.84 0.82 -5.91
N LYS A 86 -9.28 1.79 -6.63
CA LYS A 86 -7.86 1.74 -7.03
C LYS A 86 -6.94 1.94 -5.83
N ILE A 87 -7.30 2.84 -4.91
CA ILE A 87 -6.56 3.06 -3.65
C ILE A 87 -6.58 1.78 -2.81
N GLU A 88 -7.74 1.14 -2.64
CA GLU A 88 -7.85 -0.13 -1.92
C GLU A 88 -6.96 -1.22 -2.54
N LYS A 89 -6.97 -1.33 -3.88
CA LYS A 89 -6.12 -2.29 -4.60
C LYS A 89 -4.63 -1.97 -4.42
N ALA A 90 -4.26 -0.69 -4.40
CA ALA A 90 -2.88 -0.26 -4.13
C ALA A 90 -2.46 -0.62 -2.71
N CYS A 91 -3.30 -0.36 -1.69
CA CYS A 91 -3.02 -0.76 -0.31
C CYS A 91 -2.77 -2.27 -0.13
N LYS A 92 -3.40 -3.12 -0.95
CA LYS A 92 -3.22 -4.58 -0.88
C LYS A 92 -1.98 -5.08 -1.62
N ARG A 93 -1.57 -4.41 -2.69
CA ARG A 93 -0.57 -4.94 -3.64
C ARG A 93 0.76 -4.21 -3.57
N ASP A 94 0.72 -2.92 -3.33
CA ASP A 94 1.89 -2.05 -3.36
C ASP A 94 2.59 -2.05 -2.00
N ILE A 95 3.91 -2.12 -2.02
CA ILE A 95 4.72 -2.08 -0.80
C ILE A 95 4.74 -0.68 -0.20
N ASN A 96 4.69 0.36 -1.04
CA ASN A 96 4.73 1.75 -0.62
C ASN A 96 3.51 2.12 0.22
N PHE A 97 2.32 1.67 -0.21
CA PHE A 97 1.09 1.86 0.57
C PHE A 97 1.05 0.99 1.83
N ARG A 98 1.63 -0.21 1.81
CA ARG A 98 1.73 -1.08 3.00
C ARG A 98 2.68 -0.54 4.06
N TRP A 99 3.69 0.23 3.67
CA TRP A 99 4.60 0.87 4.61
C TRP A 99 3.95 2.06 5.36
N ILE A 100 2.96 2.72 4.74
CA ILE A 100 2.22 3.83 5.37
C ILE A 100 1.17 3.33 6.39
N LEU A 101 0.68 2.10 6.19
CA LEU A 101 -0.35 1.45 7.01
C LEU A 101 0.20 1.00 8.37
#